data_AF-A0A8T0CGA0-F1
#
_entry.id   AF-A0A8T0CGA0-F1
#
_cell.length_a   1.000
_cell.length_b   1.000
_cell.length_c   1.000
_cell.angle_alpha   90.00
_cell.angle_beta   90.00
_cell.angle_gamma   90.00
#
_symmetry.space_group_name_H-M   'P 1'
#
loop_
_entity.id
_entity.type
_entity.pdbx_description
1 polymer ?
#
loop_
_entity_poly.entity_id
_entity_poly.type
_entity_poly.pdbx_seq_one_letter_code
_entity_poly.pdbx_strand_id
1 'polypeptide(L)'
;MLFSKAVSPLMGLTAAVFPIVITAQTTTCETTTLESSVPTTDGTELALQSYSYCGGTLDVSAYIANLDYDKVVTLYYTNRQNVSTPLAAISLGYNSSVSNTNWEIWGASTPVYIDGITEFLNLTYQATDLGDTYVQQLDIAVIASGDAAPSAAAAPSPYATPSGFSDDITQWLQAAKGSESAIAKTRMFININPDVEGAVNGTVVAAQSGPTFAQTDPNYEYNWVRDSSLTMDVVQSLYSAAGDSAASAFYEQILFEYAFARATEQNDPNLLTGLGEPKFYLNNTIFSGPWGRPQNDGPATSAITLMEFATDYLAKNGSLDVVKQQIYDSATYPNAPVMKDLLFVASNWSSPSFDLWEEEESDHFYTRMVQRRALVMGTQFATLMGDDDTSSTLATAQTALNATMYQFWDVNRQLILYEYGPVLHGKTSYKDIAVVLGIIHGYAGDGVYGYTNEEVLVSAYQIATSFLSVYPIANVTTNANGSILGIPVGVRFSQ
;
A
#
# COMPACT_ATOMS: atom_id res chain seq x y z
N MET A 1 44.00 15.09 -33.00
CA MET A 1 44.17 14.02 -34.00
C MET A 1 42.80 13.69 -34.56
N LEU A 2 42.61 14.02 -35.84
CA LEU A 2 41.43 13.71 -36.63
C LEU A 2 41.35 12.20 -36.88
N PHE A 3 40.15 11.61 -36.81
CA PHE A 3 39.79 10.49 -37.68
C PHE A 3 38.31 10.60 -38.08
N SER A 4 38.10 11.26 -39.21
CA SER A 4 36.93 11.03 -40.08
C SER A 4 37.09 9.66 -40.75
N LYS A 5 36.08 8.79 -40.65
CA LYS A 5 35.95 7.65 -41.57
C LYS A 5 34.86 7.96 -42.58
N ALA A 6 35.28 8.08 -43.84
CA ALA A 6 34.44 8.22 -45.01
C ALA A 6 33.60 6.96 -45.22
N VAL A 7 32.32 7.14 -45.53
CA VAL A 7 31.42 6.09 -46.02
C VAL A 7 31.45 6.14 -47.55
N SER A 8 31.81 5.03 -48.18
CA SER A 8 31.63 4.80 -49.62
C SER A 8 30.28 4.11 -49.86
N PRO A 9 29.55 4.40 -50.96
CA PRO A 9 28.25 3.79 -51.21
C PRO A 9 28.46 2.38 -51.81
N LEU A 10 27.94 1.36 -51.13
CA LEU A 10 27.86 0.02 -51.71
C LEU A 10 26.67 -0.04 -52.68
N MET A 11 26.95 -0.55 -53.88
CA MET A 11 26.03 -0.85 -54.96
C MET A 11 24.82 -1.67 -54.51
N GLY A 12 23.67 -1.38 -55.11
CA GLY A 12 22.41 -2.09 -54.87
C GLY A 12 22.48 -3.56 -55.24
N LEU A 13 22.16 -4.41 -54.27
CA LEU A 13 21.66 -5.76 -54.48
C LEU A 13 20.16 -5.72 -54.23
N THR A 14 19.37 -5.90 -55.29
CA THR A 14 17.94 -6.18 -55.18
C THR A 14 17.77 -7.57 -54.55
N ALA A 15 17.47 -7.61 -53.25
CA ALA A 15 17.06 -8.83 -52.58
C ALA A 15 15.63 -9.18 -53.02
N ALA A 16 15.46 -10.35 -53.66
CA ALA A 16 14.16 -10.91 -53.93
C ALA A 16 13.46 -11.22 -52.60
N VAL A 17 12.39 -10.49 -52.30
CA VAL A 17 11.51 -10.79 -51.17
C VAL A 17 10.66 -11.99 -51.55
N PHE A 18 11.06 -13.18 -51.11
CA PHE A 18 10.17 -14.32 -51.06
C PHE A 18 9.21 -14.13 -49.88
N PRO A 19 7.88 -14.24 -50.07
CA PRO A 19 6.95 -14.24 -48.95
C PRO A 19 7.19 -15.54 -48.17
N ILE A 20 7.80 -15.42 -46.99
CA ILE A 20 7.78 -16.50 -46.00
C ILE A 20 6.34 -16.53 -45.50
N VAL A 21 5.58 -17.51 -45.98
CA VAL A 21 4.32 -17.90 -45.35
C VAL A 21 4.71 -18.56 -44.03
N ILE A 22 4.70 -17.78 -42.94
CA ILE A 22 4.74 -18.33 -41.59
C ILE A 22 3.37 -18.98 -41.38
N THR A 23 3.26 -20.27 -41.66
CA THR A 23 2.16 -21.07 -41.13
C THR A 23 2.31 -21.05 -39.61
N ALA A 24 1.47 -20.30 -38.91
CA ALA A 24 1.33 -20.40 -37.47
C ALA A 24 0.93 -21.85 -37.17
N GLN A 25 1.87 -22.65 -36.66
CA GLN A 25 1.53 -23.91 -36.02
C GLN A 25 0.82 -23.52 -34.72
N THR A 26 -0.49 -23.72 -34.65
CA THR A 26 -1.22 -23.65 -33.39
C THR A 26 -0.70 -24.78 -32.51
N THR A 27 0.16 -24.45 -31.56
CA THR A 27 0.58 -25.38 -30.51
C THR A 27 -0.64 -25.66 -29.64
N THR A 28 -0.94 -26.94 -29.38
CA THR A 28 -2.08 -27.32 -28.55
C THR A 28 -1.74 -27.17 -27.06
N CYS A 29 -2.71 -26.73 -26.25
CA CYS A 29 -2.56 -26.79 -24.80
C CYS A 29 -2.42 -28.24 -24.34
N GLU A 30 -1.49 -28.50 -23.43
CA GLU A 30 -1.23 -29.81 -22.84
C GLU A 30 -1.65 -29.82 -21.37
N THR A 31 -2.43 -30.82 -20.98
CA THR A 31 -2.79 -31.08 -19.58
C THR A 31 -1.94 -32.24 -19.06
N THR A 32 -1.23 -32.00 -17.96
CA THR A 32 -0.53 -33.03 -17.21
C THR A 32 -1.44 -33.56 -16.12
N THR A 33 -1.80 -34.84 -16.19
CA THR A 33 -2.54 -35.54 -15.13
C THR A 33 -1.53 -36.26 -14.23
N LEU A 34 -1.57 -35.94 -12.94
CA LEU A 34 -0.74 -36.56 -11.91
C LEU A 34 -1.51 -37.66 -11.18
N GLU A 35 -2.78 -37.41 -10.87
CA GLU A 35 -3.68 -38.38 -10.22
C GLU A 35 -4.97 -38.53 -11.04
N SER A 36 -5.29 -39.77 -11.41
CA SER A 36 -6.49 -40.09 -12.20
C SER A 36 -7.74 -40.37 -11.34
N SER A 37 -7.56 -40.54 -10.04
CA SER A 37 -8.61 -40.88 -9.07
C SER A 37 -8.26 -40.35 -7.68
N VAL A 38 -9.23 -40.34 -6.77
CA VAL A 38 -8.99 -39.96 -5.37
C VAL A 38 -7.90 -40.84 -4.74
N PRO A 39 -7.03 -40.29 -3.89
CA PRO A 39 -6.04 -41.07 -3.17
C PRO A 39 -6.67 -42.20 -2.35
N THR A 40 -6.05 -43.38 -2.39
CA THR A 40 -6.44 -44.55 -1.59
C THR A 40 -5.44 -44.86 -0.48
N THR A 41 -4.36 -44.10 -0.39
CA THR A 41 -3.32 -44.23 0.62
C THR A 41 -3.82 -43.65 1.95
N ASP A 42 -3.87 -44.48 2.99
CA ASP A 42 -4.25 -44.04 4.33
C ASP A 42 -3.41 -42.86 4.81
N GLY A 43 -4.07 -41.82 5.34
CA GLY A 43 -3.43 -40.60 5.84
C GLY A 43 -3.08 -39.56 4.77
N THR A 44 -3.52 -39.74 3.52
CA THR A 44 -3.45 -38.71 2.48
C THR A 44 -4.75 -37.92 2.44
N GLU A 45 -4.69 -36.61 2.66
CA GLU A 45 -5.87 -35.74 2.71
C GLU A 45 -5.92 -34.70 1.58
N LEU A 46 -4.88 -34.66 0.74
CA LEU A 46 -4.81 -33.82 -0.45
C LEU A 46 -3.93 -34.46 -1.53
N ALA A 47 -4.27 -34.22 -2.80
CA ALA A 47 -3.40 -34.55 -3.93
C ALA A 47 -3.69 -33.64 -5.13
N LEU A 48 -2.64 -33.08 -5.75
CA LEU A 48 -2.72 -32.39 -7.03
C LEU A 48 -3.18 -33.38 -8.10
N GLN A 49 -4.32 -33.10 -8.73
CA GLN A 49 -4.94 -33.99 -9.72
C GLN A 49 -4.32 -33.76 -11.10
N SER A 50 -4.39 -32.52 -11.58
CA SER A 50 -3.89 -32.17 -12.92
C SER A 50 -3.63 -30.68 -13.03
N TYR A 51 -2.81 -30.32 -14.02
CA TYR A 51 -2.58 -28.92 -14.37
C TYR A 51 -2.35 -28.74 -15.87
N SER A 52 -2.57 -27.53 -16.35
CA SER A 52 -2.24 -27.05 -17.68
C SER A 52 -1.76 -25.61 -17.57
N TYR A 53 -0.49 -25.35 -17.90
CA TYR A 53 0.00 -23.99 -18.07
C TYR A 53 0.06 -23.68 -19.57
N CYS A 54 -0.97 -22.99 -20.07
CA CYS A 54 -1.15 -22.76 -21.50
C CYS A 54 -1.52 -21.31 -21.80
N GLY A 55 -0.88 -20.70 -22.80
CA GLY A 55 -1.23 -19.33 -23.21
C GLY A 55 -1.06 -18.29 -22.09
N GLY A 56 -0.31 -18.61 -21.04
CA GLY A 56 -0.14 -17.75 -19.88
C GLY A 56 -1.20 -17.90 -18.77
N THR A 57 -2.14 -18.82 -18.92
CA THR A 57 -3.13 -19.19 -17.90
C THR A 57 -2.74 -20.51 -17.26
N LEU A 58 -2.82 -20.58 -15.93
CA LEU A 58 -2.76 -21.83 -15.20
C LEU A 58 -4.18 -22.33 -14.92
N ASP A 59 -4.50 -23.49 -15.47
CA ASP A 59 -5.62 -24.32 -15.04
C ASP A 59 -5.07 -25.41 -14.12
N VAL A 60 -5.65 -25.55 -12.93
CA VAL A 60 -5.22 -26.54 -11.96
C VAL A 60 -6.40 -27.15 -11.21
N SER A 61 -6.29 -28.43 -10.91
CA SER A 61 -7.25 -29.16 -10.08
C SER A 61 -6.55 -30.05 -9.06
N ALA A 62 -7.17 -30.23 -7.90
CA ALA A 62 -6.70 -31.05 -6.81
C ALA A 62 -7.86 -31.79 -6.13
N TYR A 63 -7.57 -32.98 -5.61
CA TYR A 63 -8.44 -33.71 -4.71
C TYR A 63 -8.15 -33.26 -3.27
N ILE A 64 -9.20 -32.91 -2.53
CA ILE A 64 -9.13 -32.48 -1.12
C ILE A 64 -10.13 -33.32 -0.31
N ALA A 65 -9.68 -33.93 0.78
CA ALA A 65 -10.58 -34.65 1.67
C ALA A 65 -11.52 -33.67 2.37
N ASN A 66 -12.81 -34.00 2.45
CA ASN A 66 -13.81 -33.17 3.10
C ASN A 66 -13.78 -33.40 4.61
N LEU A 67 -12.75 -32.86 5.28
CA LEU A 67 -12.58 -32.97 6.73
C LEU A 67 -13.19 -31.80 7.49
N ASP A 68 -13.31 -30.65 6.83
CA ASP A 68 -13.70 -29.38 7.45
C ASP A 68 -14.63 -28.55 6.58
N TYR A 69 -15.43 -27.65 7.18
CA TYR A 69 -16.28 -26.75 6.41
C TYR A 69 -15.44 -25.60 5.83
N ASP A 70 -14.70 -24.91 6.70
CA ASP A 70 -13.83 -23.82 6.30
C ASP A 70 -12.45 -24.37 5.90
N LYS A 71 -12.10 -24.17 4.62
CA LYS A 71 -10.89 -24.74 4.01
C LYS A 71 -10.11 -23.66 3.26
N VAL A 72 -8.79 -23.64 3.43
CA VAL A 72 -7.88 -22.86 2.58
C VAL A 72 -6.97 -23.83 1.82
N VAL A 73 -7.08 -23.82 0.49
CA VAL A 73 -6.28 -24.68 -0.40
C VAL A 73 -5.39 -23.80 -1.26
N THR A 74 -4.08 -23.97 -1.14
CA THR A 74 -3.10 -23.08 -1.81
C THR A 74 -2.03 -23.89 -2.54
N LEU A 75 -1.78 -23.55 -3.80
CA LEU A 75 -0.67 -24.05 -4.59
C LEU A 75 0.46 -23.02 -4.62
N TYR A 76 1.65 -23.42 -4.18
CA TYR A 76 2.84 -22.59 -4.16
C TYR A 76 3.76 -22.92 -5.32
N TYR A 77 4.40 -21.89 -5.87
CA TYR A 77 5.25 -22.03 -7.04
C TYR A 77 6.47 -21.11 -7.01
N THR A 78 7.35 -21.26 -8.00
CA THR A 78 8.43 -20.31 -8.31
C THR A 78 8.08 -19.53 -9.58
N ASN A 79 8.33 -18.22 -9.55
CA ASN A 79 8.07 -17.31 -10.67
C ASN A 79 9.14 -17.43 -11.78
N ARG A 80 9.07 -16.61 -12.84
CA ARG A 80 10.02 -16.63 -13.96
C ARG A 80 11.48 -16.31 -13.57
N GLN A 81 11.72 -15.75 -12.39
CA GLN A 81 13.06 -15.57 -11.79
C GLN A 81 13.53 -16.79 -11.03
N ASN A 82 12.74 -17.86 -11.00
CA ASN A 82 12.97 -19.06 -10.19
C ASN A 82 13.00 -18.76 -8.68
N VAL A 83 12.14 -17.83 -8.23
CA VAL A 83 12.02 -17.41 -6.83
C VAL A 83 10.60 -17.66 -6.34
N SER A 84 10.45 -18.12 -5.11
CA SER A 84 9.16 -18.16 -4.41
C SER A 84 9.01 -16.89 -3.58
N THR A 85 7.91 -16.18 -3.77
CA THR A 85 7.53 -14.99 -3.03
C THR A 85 6.11 -15.19 -2.48
N PRO A 86 5.61 -14.32 -1.58
CA PRO A 86 4.20 -14.37 -1.16
C PRO A 86 3.20 -14.25 -2.33
N LEU A 87 3.60 -13.66 -3.46
CA LEU A 87 2.80 -13.57 -4.69
C LEU A 87 2.80 -14.90 -5.49
N ALA A 88 3.76 -15.78 -5.23
CA ALA A 88 3.93 -17.05 -5.93
C ALA A 88 3.03 -18.14 -5.31
N ALA A 89 1.76 -17.81 -5.12
CA ALA A 89 0.74 -18.66 -4.55
C ALA A 89 -0.60 -18.48 -5.27
N ILE A 90 -1.38 -19.55 -5.41
CA ILE A 90 -2.72 -19.53 -6.01
C ILE A 90 -3.67 -20.24 -5.05
N SER A 91 -4.73 -19.53 -4.65
CA SER A 91 -5.84 -20.12 -3.91
C SER A 91 -6.73 -20.91 -4.85
N LEU A 92 -7.04 -22.16 -4.48
CA LEU A 92 -7.99 -23.02 -5.19
C LEU A 92 -9.36 -22.86 -4.54
N GLY A 93 -10.41 -22.88 -5.36
CA GLY A 93 -11.80 -22.85 -4.91
C GLY A 93 -12.47 -24.21 -5.05
N TYR A 94 -13.49 -24.47 -4.22
CA TYR A 94 -14.36 -25.64 -4.37
C TYR A 94 -14.99 -25.66 -5.76
N ASN A 95 -14.91 -26.82 -6.42
CA ASN A 95 -15.55 -27.07 -7.71
C ASN A 95 -16.73 -28.05 -7.56
N SER A 96 -16.47 -29.26 -7.05
CA SER A 96 -17.50 -30.30 -6.94
C SER A 96 -17.12 -31.42 -5.98
N SER A 97 -18.09 -32.10 -5.36
CA SER A 97 -17.86 -33.36 -4.63
C SER A 97 -17.55 -34.52 -5.58
N VAL A 98 -16.69 -35.44 -5.14
CA VAL A 98 -16.42 -36.70 -5.84
C VAL A 98 -17.43 -37.77 -5.40
N SER A 99 -18.20 -38.26 -6.36
CA SER A 99 -19.32 -39.18 -6.10
C SER A 99 -18.89 -40.46 -5.37
N ASN A 100 -19.66 -40.85 -4.35
CA ASN A 100 -19.43 -42.03 -3.50
C ASN A 100 -18.11 -42.02 -2.72
N THR A 101 -17.56 -40.84 -2.42
CA THR A 101 -16.34 -40.68 -1.62
C THR A 101 -16.47 -39.52 -0.64
N ASN A 102 -15.49 -39.38 0.27
CA ASN A 102 -15.32 -38.23 1.16
C ASN A 102 -14.44 -37.12 0.52
N TRP A 103 -14.30 -37.08 -0.80
CA TRP A 103 -13.37 -36.17 -1.46
C TRP A 103 -14.09 -35.10 -2.27
N GLU A 104 -13.44 -33.96 -2.42
CA GLU A 104 -13.86 -32.81 -3.22
C GLU A 104 -12.81 -32.53 -4.28
N ILE A 105 -13.24 -31.95 -5.40
CA ILE A 105 -12.37 -31.35 -6.41
C ILE A 105 -12.32 -29.85 -6.14
N TRP A 106 -11.11 -29.35 -5.99
CA TRP A 106 -10.79 -27.95 -5.85
C TRP A 106 -9.93 -27.52 -7.04
N GLY A 107 -10.04 -26.28 -7.48
CA GLY A 107 -9.26 -25.82 -8.63
C GLY A 107 -9.27 -24.32 -8.84
N ALA A 108 -8.45 -23.89 -9.79
CA ALA A 108 -8.37 -22.50 -10.22
C ALA A 108 -8.07 -22.45 -11.73
N SER A 109 -8.54 -21.39 -12.37
CA SER A 109 -8.16 -21.00 -13.73
C SER A 109 -7.78 -19.53 -13.67
N THR A 110 -6.49 -19.22 -13.69
CA THR A 110 -5.99 -17.87 -13.43
C THR A 110 -4.85 -17.47 -14.37
N PRO A 111 -4.88 -16.25 -14.95
CA PRO A 111 -3.75 -15.71 -15.69
C PRO A 111 -2.56 -15.48 -14.76
N VAL A 112 -1.41 -16.08 -15.08
CA VAL A 112 -0.16 -16.00 -14.31
C VAL A 112 1.03 -15.63 -15.19
N TYR A 113 0.77 -15.11 -16.39
CA TYR A 113 1.80 -14.84 -17.38
C TYR A 113 2.74 -13.68 -17.04
N ILE A 114 2.32 -12.77 -16.16
CA ILE A 114 3.19 -11.67 -15.71
C ILE A 114 4.31 -12.28 -14.87
N ASP A 115 3.96 -12.99 -13.80
CA ASP A 115 4.91 -13.71 -12.95
C ASP A 115 5.65 -14.83 -13.66
N GLY A 116 4.93 -15.57 -14.50
CA GLY A 116 5.34 -16.87 -15.00
C GLY A 116 5.37 -17.93 -13.90
N ILE A 117 5.50 -19.19 -14.31
CA ILE A 117 5.68 -20.33 -13.41
C ILE A 117 6.84 -21.17 -13.92
N THR A 118 7.78 -21.51 -13.04
CA THR A 118 8.89 -22.43 -13.35
C THR A 118 8.76 -23.77 -12.66
N GLU A 119 8.27 -23.82 -11.42
CA GLU A 119 8.15 -25.05 -10.63
C GLU A 119 7.01 -24.94 -9.62
N PHE A 120 6.22 -26.00 -9.45
CA PHE A 120 5.33 -26.16 -8.30
C PHE A 120 6.11 -26.73 -7.12
N LEU A 121 6.00 -26.05 -5.98
CA LEU A 121 6.70 -26.41 -4.76
C LEU A 121 5.87 -27.36 -3.92
N ASN A 122 4.70 -26.91 -3.48
CA ASN A 122 3.79 -27.70 -2.68
C ASN A 122 2.34 -27.25 -2.82
N LEU A 123 1.43 -28.16 -2.52
CA LEU A 123 0.01 -27.90 -2.33
C LEU A 123 -0.29 -28.02 -0.83
N THR A 124 -1.03 -27.07 -0.28
CA THR A 124 -1.45 -27.09 1.13
C THR A 124 -2.97 -27.11 1.24
N TYR A 125 -3.49 -27.84 2.22
CA TYR A 125 -4.88 -27.80 2.67
C TYR A 125 -4.88 -27.46 4.17
N GLN A 126 -5.40 -26.30 4.53
CA GLN A 126 -5.66 -25.91 5.91
C GLN A 126 -7.13 -26.16 6.24
N ALA A 127 -7.40 -27.00 7.24
CA ALA A 127 -8.70 -27.20 7.87
C ALA A 127 -8.80 -26.21 9.03
N THR A 128 -9.43 -25.06 8.80
CA THR A 128 -9.29 -23.91 9.70
C THR A 128 -10.03 -24.07 11.02
N ASP A 129 -11.17 -24.78 11.05
CA ASP A 129 -11.91 -25.03 12.29
C ASP A 129 -11.22 -26.10 13.14
N LEU A 130 -10.52 -27.03 12.50
CA LEU A 130 -9.78 -28.11 13.15
C LEU A 130 -8.37 -27.69 13.57
N GLY A 131 -7.81 -26.66 12.94
CA GLY A 131 -6.43 -26.21 13.16
C GLY A 131 -5.37 -27.14 12.55
N ASP A 132 -5.77 -28.02 11.62
CA ASP A 132 -4.87 -28.97 10.95
C ASP A 132 -4.40 -28.43 9.59
N THR A 133 -3.16 -28.75 9.22
CA THR A 133 -2.61 -28.42 7.90
C THR A 133 -1.98 -29.64 7.26
N TYR A 134 -2.41 -29.94 6.05
CA TYR A 134 -1.91 -31.04 5.23
C TYR A 134 -1.11 -30.47 4.05
N VAL A 135 0.00 -31.13 3.71
CA VAL A 135 0.93 -30.67 2.68
C VAL A 135 1.32 -31.81 1.76
N GLN A 136 1.23 -31.58 0.45
CA GLN A 136 1.85 -32.42 -0.56
C GLN A 136 3.05 -31.67 -1.15
N GLN A 137 4.25 -32.22 -0.97
CA GLN A 137 5.43 -31.75 -1.71
C GLN A 137 5.31 -32.19 -3.18
N LEU A 138 5.56 -31.27 -4.09
CA LEU A 138 5.40 -31.48 -5.53
C LEU A 138 6.76 -31.55 -6.22
N ASP A 139 7.56 -30.49 -6.09
CA ASP A 139 8.84 -30.32 -6.79
C ASP A 139 8.73 -30.61 -8.31
N ILE A 140 7.65 -30.09 -8.93
CA ILE A 140 7.30 -30.37 -10.34
C ILE A 140 7.67 -29.18 -11.20
N ALA A 141 8.64 -29.36 -12.09
CA ALA A 141 8.96 -28.38 -13.14
C ALA A 141 7.74 -28.17 -14.06
N VAL A 142 7.36 -26.91 -14.28
CA VAL A 142 6.21 -26.53 -15.09
C VAL A 142 6.68 -26.09 -16.48
N ILE A 143 6.20 -26.76 -17.51
CA ILE A 143 6.50 -26.45 -18.90
C ILE A 143 5.28 -25.78 -19.52
N ALA A 144 5.45 -24.56 -20.04
CA ALA A 144 4.40 -23.87 -20.78
C ALA A 144 4.10 -24.62 -22.10
N SER A 145 2.82 -24.78 -22.39
CA SER A 145 2.31 -25.39 -23.62
C SER A 145 1.41 -24.41 -24.40
N GLY A 146 1.00 -24.81 -25.59
CA GLY A 146 0.12 -24.02 -26.45
C GLY A 146 0.72 -22.73 -26.98
N ASP A 147 -0.13 -21.75 -27.27
CA ASP A 147 0.29 -20.45 -27.79
C ASP A 147 1.19 -19.70 -26.79
N ALA A 148 2.03 -18.81 -27.30
CA ALA A 148 2.84 -17.96 -26.43
C ALA A 148 1.95 -17.10 -25.53
N ALA A 149 2.36 -16.95 -24.27
CA ALA A 149 1.67 -16.09 -23.32
C ALA A 149 1.58 -14.64 -23.87
N PRO A 150 0.49 -13.90 -23.56
CA PRO A 150 0.34 -12.53 -24.03
C PRO A 150 1.49 -11.67 -23.51
N SER A 151 1.98 -10.76 -24.35
CA SER A 151 2.87 -9.69 -23.88
C SER A 151 2.09 -8.81 -22.91
N ALA A 152 2.76 -8.34 -21.85
CA ALA A 152 2.19 -7.31 -20.98
C ALA A 152 1.70 -6.13 -21.83
N ALA A 153 0.51 -5.60 -21.51
CA ALA A 153 -0.04 -4.48 -22.24
C ALA A 153 0.94 -3.30 -22.18
N ALA A 154 1.27 -2.73 -23.34
CA ALA A 154 2.10 -1.54 -23.38
C ALA A 154 1.40 -0.42 -22.60
N ALA A 155 2.16 0.29 -21.79
CA ALA A 155 1.64 1.42 -21.06
C ALA A 155 1.12 2.46 -22.10
N PRO A 156 -0.13 2.96 -21.95
CA PRO A 156 -0.76 3.77 -22.98
C PRO A 156 0.05 5.05 -23.19
N SER A 157 0.20 5.53 -24.43
CA SER A 157 0.95 6.76 -24.67
C SER A 157 0.27 7.97 -23.99
N PRO A 158 1.03 8.95 -23.47
CA PRO A 158 0.44 10.19 -22.96
C PRO A 158 -0.36 10.87 -24.06
N TYR A 159 -1.65 11.11 -23.84
CA TYR A 159 -2.50 11.85 -24.80
C TYR A 159 -2.56 13.35 -24.52
N ALA A 160 -2.12 13.75 -23.32
CA ALA A 160 -1.98 15.15 -22.93
C ALA A 160 -0.53 15.41 -22.53
N THR A 161 0.04 16.49 -23.07
CA THR A 161 1.26 17.11 -22.53
C THR A 161 0.80 18.43 -21.93
N PRO A 162 0.64 18.55 -20.61
CA PRO A 162 0.29 19.82 -19.99
C PRO A 162 1.35 20.86 -20.37
N SER A 163 0.97 21.88 -21.13
CA SER A 163 1.88 22.97 -21.52
C SER A 163 1.73 24.12 -20.52
N GLY A 164 2.60 24.15 -19.51
CA GLY A 164 2.55 25.13 -18.42
C GLY A 164 1.37 24.94 -17.47
N PHE A 165 1.49 25.49 -16.25
CA PHE A 165 0.32 25.77 -15.43
C PHE A 165 -0.45 26.89 -16.15
N SER A 166 -1.64 26.60 -16.69
CA SER A 166 -2.48 27.63 -17.31
C SER A 166 -2.84 28.72 -16.29
N ASP A 167 -3.11 29.95 -16.71
CA ASP A 167 -3.37 31.05 -15.77
C ASP A 167 -4.55 30.76 -14.81
N ASP A 168 -5.47 29.85 -15.20
CA ASP A 168 -6.61 29.39 -14.41
C ASP A 168 -6.20 28.60 -13.15
N ILE A 169 -5.21 27.69 -13.21
CA ILE A 169 -4.77 26.92 -12.05
C ILE A 169 -4.01 27.79 -11.05
N THR A 170 -3.28 28.81 -11.54
CA THR A 170 -2.60 29.79 -10.70
C THR A 170 -3.63 30.60 -9.91
N GLN A 171 -4.71 31.04 -10.57
CA GLN A 171 -5.81 31.72 -9.90
C GLN A 171 -6.58 30.78 -8.95
N TRP A 172 -6.81 29.55 -9.35
CA TRP A 172 -7.53 28.53 -8.57
C TRP A 172 -6.79 28.17 -7.27
N LEU A 173 -5.44 28.07 -7.32
CA LEU A 173 -4.56 27.79 -6.18
C LEU A 173 -4.08 29.03 -5.41
N GLN A 174 -4.53 30.24 -5.79
CA GLN A 174 -4.05 31.46 -5.17
C GLN A 174 -4.37 31.46 -3.66
N ALA A 175 -3.46 31.92 -2.79
CA ALA A 175 -3.75 32.11 -1.36
C ALA A 175 -4.64 33.35 -1.10
N ALA A 176 -5.84 33.38 -1.69
CA ALA A 176 -6.78 34.50 -1.62
C ALA A 176 -8.20 34.03 -1.33
N LYS A 177 -9.03 34.90 -0.73
CA LYS A 177 -10.44 34.59 -0.41
C LYS A 177 -11.19 34.17 -1.67
N GLY A 178 -11.87 33.01 -1.61
CA GLY A 178 -12.67 32.47 -2.72
C GLY A 178 -11.91 31.58 -3.70
N SER A 179 -10.58 31.44 -3.55
CA SER A 179 -9.79 30.39 -4.20
C SER A 179 -10.10 29.01 -3.62
N GLU A 180 -9.70 27.94 -4.32
CA GLU A 180 -9.78 26.60 -3.75
C GLU A 180 -8.89 26.46 -2.52
N SER A 181 -7.66 26.99 -2.54
CA SER A 181 -6.76 26.89 -1.39
C SER A 181 -7.35 27.51 -0.12
N ALA A 182 -8.07 28.63 -0.22
CA ALA A 182 -8.78 29.21 0.91
C ALA A 182 -9.99 28.38 1.34
N ILE A 183 -10.77 27.85 0.38
CA ILE A 183 -11.95 27.03 0.65
C ILE A 183 -11.55 25.70 1.32
N ALA A 184 -10.56 25.00 0.76
CA ALA A 184 -10.03 23.75 1.29
C ALA A 184 -9.46 23.93 2.69
N LYS A 185 -8.68 24.99 2.93
CA LYS A 185 -8.21 25.33 4.28
C LYS A 185 -9.38 25.52 5.25
N THR A 186 -10.38 26.33 4.90
CA THR A 186 -11.57 26.50 5.76
C THR A 186 -12.28 25.17 6.03
N ARG A 187 -12.47 24.32 5.01
CA ARG A 187 -13.11 23.01 5.15
C ARG A 187 -12.30 22.02 5.99
N MET A 188 -10.98 22.08 5.94
CA MET A 188 -10.11 21.30 6.81
C MET A 188 -10.24 21.75 8.26
N PHE A 189 -10.19 23.07 8.52
CA PHE A 189 -10.22 23.60 9.89
C PHE A 189 -11.57 23.42 10.59
N ILE A 190 -12.70 23.28 9.89
CA ILE A 190 -13.99 22.94 10.53
C ILE A 190 -14.07 21.49 11.03
N ASN A 191 -13.13 20.64 10.63
CA ASN A 191 -13.03 19.26 11.11
C ASN A 191 -12.10 19.12 12.32
N ILE A 192 -11.26 20.12 12.59
CA ILE A 192 -10.34 20.15 13.74
C ILE A 192 -11.08 20.73 14.94
N ASN A 193 -10.98 20.08 16.10
CA ASN A 193 -11.75 20.46 17.30
C ASN A 193 -13.24 20.64 16.96
N PRO A 194 -13.88 19.61 16.38
CA PRO A 194 -15.22 19.76 15.81
C PRO A 194 -16.23 20.16 16.90
N ASP A 195 -17.18 21.02 16.53
CA ASP A 195 -18.28 21.45 17.41
C ASP A 195 -19.34 20.33 17.55
N VAL A 196 -18.91 19.21 18.11
CA VAL A 196 -19.69 18.00 18.39
C VAL A 196 -19.73 17.80 19.89
N GLU A 197 -20.91 17.55 20.46
CA GLU A 197 -21.07 17.37 21.89
C GLU A 197 -20.18 16.24 22.42
N GLY A 198 -19.31 16.56 23.39
CA GLY A 198 -18.38 15.62 24.00
C GLY A 198 -17.05 15.46 23.25
N ALA A 199 -16.87 16.07 22.08
CA ALA A 199 -15.57 16.11 21.42
C ALA A 199 -14.54 16.86 22.27
N VAL A 200 -13.28 16.45 22.20
CA VAL A 200 -12.17 17.07 22.93
C VAL A 200 -11.20 17.75 21.97
N ASN A 201 -10.55 18.82 22.44
CA ASN A 201 -9.51 19.50 21.66
C ASN A 201 -8.36 18.54 21.33
N GLY A 202 -7.80 18.70 20.14
CA GLY A 202 -6.78 17.85 19.55
C GLY A 202 -7.34 16.73 18.66
N THR A 203 -8.66 16.54 18.61
CA THR A 203 -9.29 15.57 17.69
C THR A 203 -9.64 16.19 16.35
N VAL A 204 -9.65 15.35 15.31
CA VAL A 204 -10.08 15.70 13.96
C VAL A 204 -11.13 14.68 13.53
N VAL A 205 -12.32 15.17 13.15
CA VAL A 205 -13.33 14.29 12.56
C VAL A 205 -12.99 14.00 11.10
N ALA A 206 -12.96 12.73 10.70
CA ALA A 206 -12.59 12.35 9.33
C ALA A 206 -13.54 12.95 8.28
N ALA A 207 -14.85 12.98 8.57
CA ALA A 207 -15.82 13.73 7.78
C ALA A 207 -16.96 14.27 8.66
N GLN A 208 -17.58 15.38 8.23
CA GLN A 208 -18.87 15.84 8.76
C GLN A 208 -20.01 14.95 8.26
N SER A 209 -19.92 13.65 8.59
CA SER A 209 -20.83 12.59 8.17
C SER A 209 -20.94 11.56 9.29
N GLY A 210 -22.09 11.47 9.94
CA GLY A 210 -22.31 10.61 11.10
C GLY A 210 -23.52 11.03 11.94
N PRO A 211 -23.73 10.42 13.12
CA PRO A 211 -24.93 10.62 13.94
C PRO A 211 -25.24 12.07 14.32
N THR A 212 -24.23 12.95 14.42
CA THR A 212 -24.43 14.36 14.81
C THR A 212 -24.46 15.33 13.63
N PHE A 213 -24.15 14.85 12.42
CA PHE A 213 -24.14 15.65 11.20
C PHE A 213 -25.40 15.43 10.35
N ALA A 214 -25.64 16.36 9.41
CA ALA A 214 -26.78 16.27 8.49
C ALA A 214 -26.62 15.13 7.48
N GLN A 215 -25.38 14.86 7.04
CA GLN A 215 -25.03 13.67 6.29
C GLN A 215 -24.78 12.54 7.29
N THR A 216 -25.39 11.38 7.09
CA THR A 216 -25.28 10.25 8.03
C THR A 216 -24.74 8.96 7.40
N ASP A 217 -24.66 8.89 6.07
CA ASP A 217 -24.17 7.73 5.32
C ASP A 217 -23.05 8.16 4.35
N PRO A 218 -21.79 7.72 4.53
CA PRO A 218 -21.33 6.78 5.56
C PRO A 218 -21.12 7.42 6.94
N ASN A 219 -21.01 6.62 8.00
CA ASN A 219 -20.65 7.11 9.34
C ASN A 219 -19.12 7.20 9.51
N TYR A 220 -18.59 8.42 9.38
CA TYR A 220 -17.17 8.79 9.47
C TYR A 220 -16.91 9.78 10.61
N GLU A 221 -17.82 9.84 11.59
CA GLU A 221 -17.70 10.69 12.78
C GLU A 221 -16.78 10.05 13.84
N TYR A 222 -15.50 9.88 13.47
CA TYR A 222 -14.46 9.36 14.35
C TYR A 222 -13.14 10.09 14.10
N ASN A 223 -12.24 9.98 15.07
CA ASN A 223 -10.85 10.43 14.99
C ASN A 223 -9.96 9.27 14.58
N TRP A 224 -9.52 9.23 13.31
CA TRP A 224 -8.54 8.25 12.85
C TRP A 224 -7.12 8.78 13.08
N VAL A 225 -6.23 7.94 13.59
CA VAL A 225 -4.86 8.35 13.90
C VAL A 225 -4.12 8.82 12.64
N ARG A 226 -4.30 8.11 11.51
CA ARG A 226 -3.74 8.49 10.20
C ARG A 226 -4.30 9.83 9.73
N ASP A 227 -5.62 9.98 9.65
CA ASP A 227 -6.29 11.17 9.13
C ASP A 227 -5.95 12.42 9.95
N SER A 228 -5.96 12.29 11.28
CA SER A 228 -5.62 13.37 12.20
C SER A 228 -4.15 13.74 12.10
N SER A 229 -3.23 12.78 12.04
CA SER A 229 -1.79 13.07 11.87
C SER A 229 -1.47 13.76 10.55
N LEU A 230 -2.05 13.30 9.43
CA LEU A 230 -1.88 13.94 8.12
C LEU A 230 -2.54 15.31 8.03
N THR A 231 -3.69 15.51 8.69
CA THR A 231 -4.30 16.85 8.81
C THR A 231 -3.41 17.78 9.62
N MET A 232 -2.82 17.28 10.71
CA MET A 232 -1.91 18.05 11.55
C MET A 232 -0.56 18.32 10.88
N ASP A 233 -0.13 17.48 9.94
CA ASP A 233 1.04 17.75 9.08
C ASP A 233 0.82 19.01 8.23
N VAL A 234 -0.40 19.21 7.72
CA VAL A 234 -0.78 20.46 7.04
C VAL A 234 -0.80 21.64 8.01
N VAL A 235 -1.29 21.45 9.24
CA VAL A 235 -1.25 22.50 10.29
C VAL A 235 0.19 22.85 10.66
N GLN A 236 1.08 21.86 10.76
CA GLN A 236 2.52 22.03 10.97
C GLN A 236 3.13 22.84 9.82
N SER A 237 2.79 22.54 8.57
CA SER A 237 3.29 23.30 7.41
C SER A 237 2.82 24.75 7.45
N LEU A 238 1.58 24.99 7.87
CA LEU A 238 1.04 26.35 8.08
C LEU A 238 1.73 27.06 9.26
N TYR A 239 2.04 26.34 10.34
CA TYR A 239 2.83 26.86 11.46
C TYR A 239 4.21 27.29 10.99
N SER A 240 4.91 26.43 10.25
CA SER A 240 6.23 26.72 9.69
C SER A 240 6.22 28.02 8.87
N ALA A 241 5.26 28.12 7.94
CA ALA A 241 5.11 29.26 7.04
C ALA A 241 4.53 30.53 7.68
N ALA A 242 3.99 30.47 8.91
CA ALA A 242 3.37 31.60 9.57
C ALA A 242 4.40 32.72 9.84
N GLY A 243 4.17 33.88 9.22
CA GLY A 243 5.02 35.07 9.35
C GLY A 243 4.62 36.03 10.46
N ASP A 244 3.38 35.94 10.97
CA ASP A 244 2.90 36.75 12.09
C ASP A 244 2.69 35.90 13.36
N SER A 245 2.79 36.57 14.51
CA SER A 245 2.75 35.91 15.82
C SER A 245 1.37 35.37 16.19
N ALA A 246 0.29 35.96 15.66
CA ALA A 246 -1.07 35.51 15.99
C ALA A 246 -1.39 34.20 15.26
N ALA A 247 -1.05 34.10 13.97
CA ALA A 247 -1.16 32.86 13.21
C ALA A 247 -0.26 31.76 13.78
N SER A 248 0.99 32.10 14.14
CA SER A 248 1.92 31.15 14.76
C SER A 248 1.36 30.59 16.07
N ALA A 249 0.88 31.45 16.97
CA ALA A 249 0.30 31.02 18.25
C ALA A 249 -0.97 30.16 18.07
N PHE A 250 -1.78 30.46 17.05
CA PHE A 250 -2.99 29.68 16.74
C PHE A 250 -2.65 28.25 16.29
N TYR A 251 -1.72 28.09 15.35
CA TYR A 251 -1.32 26.74 14.90
C TYR A 251 -0.55 25.97 15.98
N GLU A 252 0.30 26.67 16.74
CA GLU A 252 1.02 26.10 17.87
C GLU A 252 0.07 25.50 18.91
N GLN A 253 -0.98 26.24 19.28
CA GLN A 253 -1.99 25.75 20.21
C GLN A 253 -2.65 24.46 19.72
N ILE A 254 -3.06 24.41 18.45
CA ILE A 254 -3.72 23.24 17.85
C ILE A 254 -2.78 22.02 17.87
N LEU A 255 -1.49 22.21 17.56
CA LEU A 255 -0.52 21.12 17.52
C LEU A 255 -0.20 20.56 18.93
N PHE A 256 -0.16 21.41 19.96
CA PHE A 256 -0.06 20.95 21.35
C PHE A 256 -1.34 20.26 21.83
N GLU A 257 -2.52 20.75 21.44
CA GLU A 257 -3.79 20.07 21.72
C GLU A 257 -3.81 18.67 21.07
N TYR A 258 -3.36 18.54 19.82
CA TYR A 258 -3.21 17.26 19.14
C TYR A 258 -2.24 16.32 19.86
N ALA A 259 -1.07 16.80 20.29
CA ALA A 259 -0.11 16.00 21.04
C ALA A 259 -0.73 15.43 22.34
N PHE A 260 -1.49 16.25 23.06
CA PHE A 260 -2.18 15.83 24.28
C PHE A 260 -3.30 14.82 24.00
N ALA A 261 -4.11 15.03 22.96
CA ALA A 261 -5.16 14.10 22.56
C ALA A 261 -4.56 12.74 22.17
N ARG A 262 -3.50 12.74 21.35
CA ARG A 262 -2.80 11.52 20.96
C ARG A 262 -2.26 10.76 22.17
N ALA A 263 -1.63 11.45 23.12
CA ALA A 263 -1.15 10.79 24.34
C ALA A 263 -2.29 10.22 25.20
N THR A 264 -3.46 10.86 25.20
CA THR A 264 -4.66 10.34 25.88
C THR A 264 -5.10 9.01 25.25
N GLU A 265 -5.22 8.96 23.92
CA GLU A 265 -5.58 7.75 23.17
C GLU A 265 -4.59 6.60 23.42
N GLN A 266 -3.30 6.89 23.35
CA GLN A 266 -2.23 5.91 23.59
C GLN A 266 -2.28 5.28 25.00
N ASN A 267 -2.90 5.97 25.96
CA ASN A 267 -2.99 5.54 27.35
C ASN A 267 -4.37 5.00 27.73
N ASP A 268 -5.29 4.84 26.76
CA ASP A 268 -6.56 4.15 27.01
C ASP A 268 -6.26 2.70 27.46
N PRO A 269 -6.76 2.25 28.63
CA PRO A 269 -6.50 0.89 29.12
C PRO A 269 -7.23 -0.20 28.31
N ASN A 270 -8.13 0.18 27.40
CA ASN A 270 -8.98 -0.74 26.64
C ASN A 270 -8.54 -0.90 25.17
N LEU A 271 -7.34 -0.42 24.79
CA LEU A 271 -6.77 -0.67 23.46
C LEU A 271 -6.73 -2.18 23.18
N LEU A 272 -7.21 -2.62 22.02
CA LEU A 272 -7.27 -4.04 21.65
C LEU A 272 -5.98 -4.50 20.95
N THR A 273 -5.31 -3.59 20.25
CA THR A 273 -4.12 -3.81 19.42
C THR A 273 -2.98 -2.83 19.74
N GLY A 274 -2.98 -2.27 20.97
CA GLY A 274 -1.98 -1.30 21.40
C GLY A 274 -2.07 0.01 20.60
N LEU A 275 -0.93 0.56 20.17
CA LEU A 275 -0.93 1.82 19.43
C LEU A 275 -1.36 1.67 17.96
N GLY A 276 -1.54 0.43 17.48
CA GLY A 276 -2.08 0.13 16.17
C GLY A 276 -3.60 0.30 16.08
N GLU A 277 -4.28 0.79 17.12
CA GLU A 277 -5.70 1.12 17.04
C GLU A 277 -5.94 2.22 15.98
N PRO A 278 -6.76 1.96 14.94
CA PRO A 278 -6.91 2.90 13.83
C PRO A 278 -7.65 4.18 14.21
N LYS A 279 -8.68 4.06 15.06
CA LYS A 279 -9.64 5.14 15.31
C LYS A 279 -10.22 5.14 16.72
N PHE A 280 -10.63 6.33 17.13
CA PHE A 280 -11.23 6.64 18.42
C PHE A 280 -12.51 7.44 18.22
N TYR A 281 -13.39 7.44 19.22
CA TYR A 281 -14.46 8.42 19.27
C TYR A 281 -13.88 9.82 19.49
N LEU A 282 -14.62 10.87 19.12
CA LEU A 282 -14.16 12.26 19.24
C LEU A 282 -13.91 12.72 20.68
N ASN A 283 -14.31 11.92 21.68
CA ASN A 283 -14.02 12.14 23.10
C ASN A 283 -12.76 11.39 23.59
N ASN A 284 -11.91 10.92 22.68
CA ASN A 284 -10.69 10.11 22.89
C ASN A 284 -10.89 8.70 23.46
N THR A 285 -12.12 8.16 23.53
CA THR A 285 -12.30 6.77 23.95
C THR A 285 -12.15 5.81 22.78
N ILE A 286 -11.65 4.61 23.06
CA ILE A 286 -11.46 3.58 22.02
C ILE A 286 -12.77 3.18 21.33
N PHE A 287 -12.72 3.01 20.00
CA PHE A 287 -13.74 2.29 19.25
C PHE A 287 -13.54 0.77 19.39
N SER A 288 -14.41 0.13 20.17
CA SER A 288 -14.31 -1.31 20.50
C SER A 288 -15.07 -2.25 19.55
N GLY A 289 -15.71 -1.73 18.50
CA GLY A 289 -16.43 -2.54 17.52
C GLY A 289 -15.50 -3.28 16.54
N PRO A 290 -15.99 -4.27 15.77
CA PRO A 290 -15.22 -4.93 14.71
C PRO A 290 -14.69 -3.90 13.70
N TRP A 291 -13.42 -4.06 13.31
CA TRP A 291 -12.71 -3.16 12.39
C TRP A 291 -11.41 -3.82 11.91
N GLY A 292 -10.89 -3.40 10.75
CA GLY A 292 -9.57 -3.80 10.26
C GLY A 292 -8.46 -3.17 11.11
N ARG A 293 -8.09 -3.86 12.20
CA ARG A 293 -7.04 -3.47 13.16
C ARG A 293 -6.04 -4.63 13.36
N PRO A 294 -4.75 -4.33 13.64
CA PRO A 294 -4.15 -3.01 13.77
C PRO A 294 -3.91 -2.31 12.42
N GLN A 295 -3.69 -1.00 12.45
CA GLN A 295 -3.11 -0.21 11.35
C GLN A 295 -1.84 0.49 11.87
N ASN A 296 -0.68 0.00 11.46
CA ASN A 296 0.61 0.38 12.05
C ASN A 296 1.28 1.60 11.38
N ASP A 297 0.58 2.27 10.47
CA ASP A 297 0.99 3.53 9.84
C ASP A 297 0.68 4.75 10.74
N GLY A 298 -0.43 4.70 11.49
CA GLY A 298 -0.88 5.80 12.35
C GLY A 298 0.16 6.29 13.37
N PRO A 299 0.77 5.41 14.20
CA PRO A 299 1.85 5.81 15.11
C PRO A 299 3.04 6.48 14.38
N ALA A 300 3.38 5.99 13.19
CA ALA A 300 4.49 6.54 12.42
C ALA A 300 4.17 7.95 11.91
N THR A 301 3.00 8.17 11.30
CA THR A 301 2.59 9.49 10.79
C THR A 301 2.39 10.49 11.93
N SER A 302 1.81 10.06 13.06
CA SER A 302 1.70 10.85 14.30
C SER A 302 3.06 11.34 14.79
N ALA A 303 4.04 10.42 14.92
CA ALA A 303 5.38 10.76 15.37
C ALA A 303 6.08 11.73 14.40
N ILE A 304 5.96 11.52 13.07
CA ILE A 304 6.53 12.39 12.05
C ILE A 304 6.01 13.83 12.24
N THR A 305 4.69 14.02 12.22
CA THR A 305 4.05 15.34 12.34
C THR A 305 4.50 16.08 13.60
N LEU A 306 4.52 15.40 14.74
CA LEU A 306 4.89 16.02 16.02
C LEU A 306 6.39 16.30 16.14
N MET A 307 7.27 15.49 15.54
CA MET A 307 8.70 15.80 15.47
C MET A 307 9.00 17.01 14.57
N GLU A 308 8.27 17.17 13.47
CA GLU A 308 8.40 18.34 12.58
C GLU A 308 7.89 19.61 13.27
N PHE A 309 6.76 19.51 13.98
CA PHE A 309 6.28 20.60 14.82
C PHE A 309 7.30 20.96 15.91
N ALA A 310 7.81 19.99 16.66
CA ALA A 310 8.78 20.24 17.72
C ALA A 310 10.07 20.90 17.18
N THR A 311 10.54 20.46 16.01
CA THR A 311 11.73 21.03 15.36
C THR A 311 11.52 22.50 15.01
N ASP A 312 10.38 22.84 14.40
CA ASP A 312 10.05 24.23 14.07
C ASP A 312 9.76 25.09 15.29
N TYR A 313 9.12 24.52 16.32
CA TYR A 313 8.88 25.17 17.60
C TYR A 313 10.21 25.58 18.25
N LEU A 314 11.20 24.68 18.30
CA LEU A 314 12.55 25.00 18.78
C LEU A 314 13.25 26.05 17.91
N ALA A 315 13.13 25.95 16.58
CA ALA A 315 13.69 26.94 15.66
C ALA A 315 13.07 28.35 15.86
N LYS A 316 11.83 28.42 16.35
CA LYS A 316 11.13 29.66 16.71
C LYS A 316 11.35 30.10 18.17
N ASN A 317 12.41 29.61 18.82
CA ASN A 317 12.79 29.88 20.22
C ASN A 317 11.86 29.26 21.28
N GLY A 318 11.14 28.21 20.92
CA GLY A 318 10.39 27.38 21.85
C GLY A 318 11.29 26.67 22.87
N SER A 319 10.69 26.21 23.97
CA SER A 319 11.44 25.57 25.06
C SER A 319 11.68 24.07 24.80
N LEU A 320 12.94 23.64 24.91
CA LEU A 320 13.30 22.21 24.89
C LEU A 320 12.61 21.41 26.00
N ASP A 321 12.44 22.02 27.19
CA ASP A 321 11.73 21.37 28.30
C ASP A 321 10.25 21.16 27.97
N VAL A 322 9.62 22.09 27.22
CA VAL A 322 8.23 21.93 26.77
C VAL A 322 8.12 20.80 25.74
N VAL A 323 9.06 20.72 24.80
CA VAL A 323 9.11 19.59 23.85
C VAL A 323 9.25 18.25 24.57
N LYS A 324 10.14 18.15 25.56
CA LYS A 324 10.27 16.93 26.37
C LYS A 324 8.98 16.60 27.11
N GLN A 325 8.35 17.59 27.74
CA GLN A 325 7.17 17.40 28.58
C GLN A 325 5.89 17.06 27.82
N GLN A 326 5.70 17.64 26.63
CA GLN A 326 4.42 17.59 25.93
C GLN A 326 4.46 16.80 24.62
N ILE A 327 5.66 16.51 24.10
CA ILE A 327 5.81 15.86 22.79
C ILE A 327 6.61 14.57 22.90
N TYR A 328 7.81 14.61 23.48
CA TYR A 328 8.77 13.51 23.36
C TYR A 328 8.75 12.48 24.50
N ASP A 329 9.08 12.87 25.73
CA ASP A 329 9.55 11.96 26.78
C ASP A 329 8.39 11.30 27.53
N SER A 330 7.84 10.25 26.93
CA SER A 330 6.74 9.46 27.49
C SER A 330 7.13 8.65 28.75
N ALA A 331 8.42 8.50 29.06
CA ALA A 331 8.87 7.76 30.24
C ALA A 331 8.77 8.63 31.49
N THR A 332 9.11 9.92 31.37
CA THR A 332 8.97 10.90 32.45
C THR A 332 7.57 11.53 32.45
N TYR A 333 7.01 11.79 31.27
CA TYR A 333 5.76 12.53 31.09
C TYR A 333 4.78 11.70 30.24
N PRO A 334 3.84 10.97 30.87
CA PRO A 334 2.89 10.11 30.14
C PRO A 334 2.02 10.83 29.10
N ASN A 335 1.95 12.16 29.14
CA ASN A 335 1.22 13.01 28.19
C ASN A 335 2.04 13.41 26.95
N ALA A 336 3.26 12.89 26.79
CA ALA A 336 4.11 13.09 25.62
C ALA A 336 4.03 11.86 24.70
N PRO A 337 3.51 11.96 23.46
CA PRO A 337 3.18 10.77 22.65
C PRO A 337 4.33 10.20 21.81
N VAL A 338 5.35 10.99 21.44
CA VAL A 338 6.27 10.65 20.33
C VAL A 338 7.18 9.48 20.66
N MET A 339 7.79 9.42 21.85
CA MET A 339 8.67 8.29 22.17
C MET A 339 7.92 6.96 22.18
N LYS A 340 6.67 6.94 22.65
CA LYS A 340 5.83 5.74 22.67
C LYS A 340 5.46 5.27 21.25
N ASP A 341 5.06 6.20 20.38
CA ASP A 341 4.80 5.91 18.97
C ASP A 341 6.07 5.37 18.27
N LEU A 342 7.23 6.00 18.48
CA LEU A 342 8.50 5.58 17.87
C LEU A 342 8.97 4.19 18.34
N LEU A 343 8.88 3.90 19.63
CA LEU A 343 9.22 2.59 20.18
C LEU A 343 8.26 1.51 19.69
N PHE A 344 6.96 1.83 19.55
CA PHE A 344 5.99 0.93 18.94
C PHE A 344 6.34 0.64 17.48
N VAL A 345 6.66 1.67 16.68
CA VAL A 345 7.09 1.47 15.29
C VAL A 345 8.35 0.57 15.24
N ALA A 346 9.32 0.80 16.11
CA ALA A 346 10.54 0.00 16.15
C ALA A 346 10.29 -1.47 16.52
N SER A 347 9.31 -1.77 17.40
CA SER A 347 8.97 -3.15 17.78
C SER A 347 7.99 -3.84 16.85
N ASN A 348 7.15 -3.09 16.14
CA ASN A 348 6.00 -3.62 15.41
C ASN A 348 6.07 -3.46 13.90
N TRP A 349 7.13 -2.83 13.35
CA TRP A 349 7.22 -2.67 11.89
C TRP A 349 7.03 -4.02 11.19
N SER A 350 7.76 -5.08 11.56
CA SER A 350 7.66 -6.38 10.86
C SER A 350 6.35 -7.16 11.10
N SER A 351 5.44 -6.69 11.94
CA SER A 351 4.16 -7.36 12.18
C SER A 351 3.15 -7.02 11.07
N PRO A 352 2.31 -7.98 10.62
CA PRO A 352 1.19 -7.70 9.74
C PRO A 352 0.27 -6.62 10.32
N SER A 353 -0.32 -5.81 9.44
CA SER A 353 -1.33 -4.83 9.79
C SER A 353 -2.29 -4.65 8.63
N PHE A 354 -3.47 -4.11 8.90
CA PHE A 354 -4.33 -3.61 7.85
C PHE A 354 -3.67 -2.45 7.11
N ASP A 355 -4.00 -2.31 5.82
CA ASP A 355 -3.55 -1.23 4.97
C ASP A 355 -4.22 0.11 5.31
N LEU A 356 -3.77 1.19 4.65
CA LEU A 356 -4.35 2.53 4.83
C LEU A 356 -5.81 2.65 4.39
N TRP A 357 -6.32 1.67 3.62
CA TRP A 357 -7.72 1.58 3.23
C TRP A 357 -8.56 0.74 4.21
N GLU A 358 -7.93 0.17 5.23
CA GLU A 358 -8.58 -0.57 6.32
C GLU A 358 -9.17 -1.92 5.88
N GLU A 359 -8.68 -2.49 4.78
CA GLU A 359 -9.29 -3.62 4.07
C GLU A 359 -8.46 -4.89 4.22
N GLU A 360 -7.15 -4.80 4.01
CA GLU A 360 -6.28 -5.97 3.80
C GLU A 360 -5.19 -6.06 4.84
N GLU A 361 -5.03 -7.22 5.50
CA GLU A 361 -3.94 -7.47 6.46
C GLU A 361 -2.70 -8.07 5.75
N SER A 362 -1.63 -7.28 5.63
CA SER A 362 -0.40 -7.72 4.97
C SER A 362 0.83 -6.84 5.30
N ASP A 363 1.89 -7.00 4.51
CA ASP A 363 3.01 -6.07 4.42
C ASP A 363 2.69 -4.97 3.40
N HIS A 364 2.41 -3.74 3.84
CA HIS A 364 2.04 -2.66 2.93
C HIS A 364 3.17 -1.65 2.69
N PHE A 365 3.35 -1.25 1.43
CA PHE A 365 4.39 -0.30 1.03
C PHE A 365 4.21 1.06 1.70
N TYR A 366 2.97 1.57 1.76
CA TYR A 366 2.65 2.82 2.45
C TYR A 366 3.11 2.80 3.91
N THR A 367 2.66 1.78 4.65
CA THR A 367 2.99 1.57 6.06
C THR A 367 4.50 1.49 6.28
N ARG A 368 5.21 0.71 5.44
CA ARG A 368 6.68 0.58 5.51
C ARG A 368 7.40 1.90 5.25
N MET A 369 6.93 2.70 4.27
CA MET A 369 7.52 4.00 3.96
C MET A 369 7.38 4.99 5.11
N VAL A 370 6.17 5.14 5.69
CA VAL A 370 5.98 6.07 6.82
C VAL A 370 6.69 5.60 8.08
N GLN A 371 6.69 4.29 8.38
CA GLN A 371 7.47 3.73 9.49
C GLN A 371 8.96 4.00 9.32
N ARG A 372 9.50 3.81 8.11
CA ARG A 372 10.89 4.12 7.79
C ARG A 372 11.22 5.59 8.04
N ARG A 373 10.41 6.52 7.54
CA ARG A 373 10.60 7.97 7.78
C ARG A 373 10.58 8.29 9.27
N ALA A 374 9.61 7.74 10.01
CA ALA A 374 9.52 7.91 11.46
C ALA A 374 10.78 7.42 12.19
N LEU A 375 11.35 6.27 11.81
CA LEU A 375 12.58 5.74 12.42
C LEU A 375 13.83 6.55 12.06
N VAL A 376 13.96 7.01 10.80
CA VAL A 376 15.07 7.86 10.35
C VAL A 376 15.05 9.20 11.10
N MET A 377 13.90 9.86 11.13
CA MET A 377 13.72 11.14 11.82
C MET A 377 13.83 10.96 13.34
N GLY A 378 13.22 9.92 13.88
CA GLY A 378 13.20 9.60 15.30
C GLY A 378 14.58 9.31 15.87
N THR A 379 15.46 8.65 15.11
CA THR A 379 16.85 8.42 15.53
C THR A 379 17.58 9.74 15.80
N GLN A 380 17.45 10.70 14.89
CA GLN A 380 18.07 12.04 15.02
C GLN A 380 17.41 12.86 16.13
N PHE A 381 16.08 12.79 16.22
CA PHE A 381 15.30 13.52 17.20
C PHE A 381 15.56 13.04 18.64
N ALA A 382 15.66 11.72 18.86
CA ALA A 382 16.01 11.14 20.16
C ALA A 382 17.40 11.61 20.63
N THR A 383 18.40 11.64 19.73
CA THR A 383 19.73 12.21 20.03
C THR A 383 19.64 13.69 20.40
N LEU A 384 18.84 14.49 19.69
CA LEU A 384 18.60 15.91 20.01
C LEU A 384 17.99 16.07 21.42
N MET A 385 17.15 15.14 21.85
CA MET A 385 16.56 15.12 23.19
C MET A 385 17.53 14.60 24.28
N GLY A 386 18.70 14.09 23.90
CA GLY A 386 19.67 13.48 24.81
C GLY A 386 19.31 12.07 25.26
N ASP A 387 18.57 11.33 24.43
CA ASP A 387 18.12 9.96 24.65
C ASP A 387 18.79 8.99 23.66
N ASP A 388 20.04 8.64 23.98
CA ASP A 388 20.88 7.79 23.13
C ASP A 388 20.39 6.33 23.08
N ASP A 389 19.72 5.85 24.14
CA ASP A 389 19.20 4.48 24.21
C ASP A 389 18.02 4.28 23.24
N THR A 390 17.06 5.21 23.23
CA THR A 390 15.99 5.21 22.23
C THR A 390 16.57 5.41 20.84
N SER A 391 17.48 6.36 20.63
CA SER A 391 18.12 6.59 19.33
C SER A 391 18.75 5.31 18.75
N SER A 392 19.51 4.56 19.56
CA SER A 392 20.12 3.28 19.16
C SER A 392 19.09 2.21 18.79
N THR A 393 17.99 2.14 19.55
CA THR A 393 16.87 1.23 19.27
C THR A 393 16.22 1.54 17.91
N LEU A 394 15.93 2.82 17.66
CA LEU A 394 15.33 3.29 16.41
C LEU A 394 16.26 3.05 15.21
N ALA A 395 17.57 3.31 15.36
CA ALA A 395 18.56 3.08 14.30
C ALA A 395 18.68 1.59 13.92
N THR A 396 18.56 0.70 14.90
CA THR A 396 18.56 -0.76 14.67
C THR A 396 17.33 -1.18 13.87
N ALA A 397 16.14 -0.74 14.28
CA ALA A 397 14.90 -1.01 13.56
C ALA A 397 14.91 -0.39 12.16
N GLN A 398 15.41 0.84 12.00
CA GLN A 398 15.57 1.52 10.72
C GLN A 398 16.42 0.68 9.76
N THR A 399 17.55 0.16 10.23
CA THR A 399 18.46 -0.66 9.42
C THR A 399 17.78 -1.96 8.98
N ALA A 400 17.08 -2.63 9.89
CA ALA A 400 16.37 -3.87 9.60
C ALA A 400 15.22 -3.65 8.60
N LEU A 401 14.40 -2.62 8.80
CA LEU A 401 13.31 -2.25 7.87
C LEU A 401 13.87 -1.88 6.50
N ASN A 402 14.91 -1.05 6.44
CA ASN A 402 15.53 -0.65 5.18
C ASN A 402 16.04 -1.86 4.37
N ALA A 403 16.47 -2.91 5.05
CA ALA A 403 16.92 -4.15 4.41
C ALA A 403 15.78 -4.94 3.76
N THR A 404 14.49 -4.67 4.05
CA THR A 404 13.35 -5.37 3.42
C THR A 404 12.70 -4.56 2.30
N MET A 405 12.99 -3.27 2.18
CA MET A 405 12.33 -2.37 1.21
C MET A 405 12.43 -2.82 -0.25
N TYR A 406 13.44 -3.60 -0.62
CA TYR A 406 13.60 -4.14 -1.98
C TYR A 406 12.49 -5.13 -2.36
N GLN A 407 11.81 -5.74 -1.38
CA GLN A 407 10.78 -6.76 -1.63
C GLN A 407 9.56 -6.20 -2.36
N PHE A 408 9.31 -4.90 -2.25
CA PHE A 408 8.20 -4.23 -2.92
C PHE A 408 8.45 -3.99 -4.40
N TRP A 409 9.69 -4.04 -4.88
CA TRP A 409 9.95 -3.92 -6.31
C TRP A 409 9.74 -5.25 -7.02
N ASP A 410 8.73 -5.30 -7.88
CA ASP A 410 8.48 -6.44 -8.74
C ASP A 410 9.04 -6.21 -10.15
N VAL A 411 10.08 -6.97 -10.47
CA VAL A 411 10.79 -6.85 -11.76
C VAL A 411 9.96 -7.37 -12.94
N ASN A 412 9.01 -8.31 -12.75
CA ASN A 412 8.16 -8.79 -13.85
C ASN A 412 7.11 -7.75 -14.23
N ARG A 413 6.55 -7.09 -13.23
CA ARG A 413 5.54 -6.05 -13.37
C ARG A 413 6.15 -4.69 -13.68
N GLN A 414 7.44 -4.50 -13.41
CA GLN A 414 8.09 -3.18 -13.40
C GLN A 414 7.30 -2.20 -12.52
N LEU A 415 6.92 -2.66 -11.32
CA LEU A 415 5.97 -2.01 -10.44
C LEU A 415 6.42 -2.16 -8.98
N ILE A 416 6.35 -1.06 -8.24
CA ILE A 416 6.34 -1.10 -6.78
C ILE A 416 4.96 -1.61 -6.35
N LEU A 417 4.95 -2.78 -5.73
CA LEU A 417 3.74 -3.40 -5.20
C LEU A 417 3.20 -2.57 -4.03
N TYR A 418 1.87 -2.38 -3.97
CA TYR A 418 1.26 -1.73 -2.80
C TYR A 418 1.28 -2.62 -1.55
N GLU A 419 1.28 -3.94 -1.74
CA GLU A 419 1.37 -4.97 -0.72
C GLU A 419 2.39 -6.05 -1.14
N TYR A 420 3.06 -6.65 -0.16
CA TYR A 420 3.94 -7.81 -0.35
C TYR A 420 3.37 -9.01 0.41
N GLY A 421 2.27 -9.53 -0.10
CA GLY A 421 1.53 -10.65 0.47
C GLY A 421 0.81 -11.48 -0.59
N PRO A 422 0.04 -12.51 -0.17
CA PRO A 422 -0.84 -13.24 -1.08
C PRO A 422 -1.84 -12.28 -1.73
N VAL A 423 -2.36 -12.65 -2.91
CA VAL A 423 -3.47 -11.89 -3.52
C VAL A 423 -4.68 -11.99 -2.62
N LEU A 424 -5.10 -10.87 -2.05
CA LEU A 424 -6.34 -10.76 -1.31
C LEU A 424 -7.43 -10.06 -2.15
N HIS A 425 -8.69 -10.39 -1.87
CA HIS A 425 -9.91 -9.88 -2.53
C HIS A 425 -9.83 -9.68 -4.06
N GLY A 426 -9.10 -10.54 -4.77
CA GLY A 426 -8.95 -10.50 -6.22
C GLY A 426 -8.08 -9.36 -6.77
N LYS A 427 -7.35 -8.60 -5.93
CA LYS A 427 -6.57 -7.41 -6.32
C LYS A 427 -5.22 -7.72 -7.00
N THR A 428 -5.25 -8.67 -7.94
CA THR A 428 -4.13 -9.24 -8.72
C THR A 428 -3.24 -8.25 -9.49
N SER A 429 -3.68 -7.00 -9.65
CA SER A 429 -2.90 -5.97 -10.37
C SER A 429 -1.73 -5.41 -9.57
N TYR A 430 -1.83 -5.42 -8.23
CA TYR A 430 -0.89 -4.76 -7.32
C TYR A 430 -0.66 -3.25 -7.56
N LYS A 431 -1.52 -2.60 -8.34
CA LYS A 431 -1.48 -1.16 -8.62
C LYS A 431 -2.39 -0.44 -7.63
N ASP A 432 -1.82 0.44 -6.82
CA ASP A 432 -2.55 1.28 -5.88
C ASP A 432 -1.89 2.65 -5.72
N ILE A 433 -2.71 3.70 -5.54
CA ILE A 433 -2.20 5.06 -5.28
C ILE A 433 -1.49 5.16 -3.92
N ALA A 434 -1.70 4.19 -3.01
CA ALA A 434 -0.97 4.01 -1.77
C ALA A 434 0.56 4.04 -1.97
N VAL A 435 1.06 3.58 -3.11
CA VAL A 435 2.48 3.66 -3.47
C VAL A 435 2.93 5.12 -3.56
N VAL A 436 2.21 5.94 -4.32
CA VAL A 436 2.51 7.36 -4.50
C VAL A 436 2.35 8.12 -3.18
N LEU A 437 1.29 7.83 -2.42
CA LEU A 437 1.07 8.40 -1.09
C LEU A 437 2.20 8.03 -0.13
N GLY A 438 2.70 6.79 -0.18
CA GLY A 438 3.79 6.32 0.66
C GLY A 438 5.10 7.05 0.36
N ILE A 439 5.32 7.45 -0.88
CA ILE A 439 6.46 8.28 -1.26
C ILE A 439 6.28 9.72 -0.78
N ILE A 440 5.08 10.32 -0.95
CA ILE A 440 4.81 11.70 -0.53
C ILE A 440 4.93 11.83 1.00
N HIS A 441 4.33 10.92 1.77
CA HIS A 441 4.30 10.98 3.22
C HIS A 441 5.48 10.26 3.91
N GLY A 442 6.19 9.38 3.22
CA GLY A 442 7.21 8.50 3.82
C GLY A 442 8.61 8.63 3.24
N TYR A 443 8.86 9.53 2.27
CA TYR A 443 10.23 9.75 1.81
C TYR A 443 11.05 10.51 2.87
N ALA A 444 12.18 9.92 3.28
CA ALA A 444 13.04 10.47 4.34
C ALA A 444 14.18 11.37 3.82
N GLY A 445 14.21 11.69 2.51
CA GLY A 445 15.25 12.55 1.93
C GLY A 445 16.60 11.88 1.67
N ASP A 446 16.68 10.55 1.70
CA ASP A 446 17.93 9.78 1.70
C ASP A 446 18.12 8.87 0.47
N GLY A 447 17.31 9.07 -0.58
CA GLY A 447 17.40 8.35 -1.84
C GLY A 447 16.63 7.02 -1.93
N VAL A 448 16.18 6.45 -0.81
CA VAL A 448 15.34 5.23 -0.84
C VAL A 448 13.93 5.59 -1.30
N TYR A 449 13.53 5.07 -2.47
CA TYR A 449 12.28 5.42 -3.17
C TYR A 449 12.05 6.94 -3.28
N GLY A 450 13.10 7.70 -3.57
CA GLY A 450 13.00 9.15 -3.79
C GLY A 450 12.16 9.52 -5.03
N TYR A 451 11.71 10.77 -5.10
CA TYR A 451 10.77 11.25 -6.15
C TYR A 451 11.24 11.05 -7.60
N THR A 452 12.57 10.97 -7.82
CA THR A 452 13.17 10.79 -9.15
C THR A 452 13.67 9.36 -9.39
N ASN A 453 13.39 8.42 -8.49
CA ASN A 453 13.76 7.02 -8.65
C ASN A 453 12.99 6.41 -9.86
N GLU A 454 13.67 5.63 -10.69
CA GLU A 454 13.09 5.07 -11.92
C GLU A 454 11.91 4.11 -11.64
N GLU A 455 12.01 3.29 -10.60
CA GLU A 455 10.95 2.37 -10.12
C GLU A 455 9.73 3.16 -9.65
N VAL A 456 9.95 4.28 -8.95
CA VAL A 456 8.88 5.20 -8.54
C VAL A 456 8.18 5.82 -9.75
N LEU A 457 8.95 6.35 -10.71
CA LEU A 457 8.40 7.02 -11.89
C LEU A 457 7.60 6.07 -12.78
N VAL A 458 8.11 4.86 -13.04
CA VAL A 458 7.39 3.86 -13.83
C VAL A 458 6.14 3.37 -13.10
N SER A 459 6.19 3.19 -11.78
CA SER A 459 5.03 2.78 -10.97
C SER A 459 3.94 3.85 -10.98
N ALA A 460 4.30 5.10 -10.72
CA ALA A 460 3.37 6.23 -10.76
C ALA A 460 2.70 6.35 -12.14
N TYR A 461 3.46 6.17 -13.22
CA TYR A 461 2.92 6.14 -14.58
C TYR A 461 1.92 5.00 -14.78
N GLN A 462 2.29 3.78 -14.39
CA GLN A 462 1.43 2.61 -14.51
C GLN A 462 0.13 2.74 -13.70
N ILE A 463 0.20 3.31 -12.50
CA ILE A 463 -0.95 3.56 -11.63
C ILE A 463 -1.86 4.61 -12.27
N ALA A 464 -1.33 5.79 -12.62
CA ALA A 464 -2.11 6.88 -13.19
C ALA A 464 -2.83 6.49 -14.50
N THR A 465 -2.17 5.68 -15.34
CA THR A 465 -2.75 5.25 -16.61
C THR A 465 -3.71 4.06 -16.48
N SER A 466 -3.71 3.35 -15.35
CA SER A 466 -4.59 2.20 -15.15
C SER A 466 -6.08 2.57 -15.10
N PHE A 467 -6.40 3.83 -14.81
CA PHE A 467 -7.78 4.33 -14.70
C PHE A 467 -8.41 4.72 -16.03
N LEU A 468 -7.62 4.87 -17.10
CA LEU A 468 -8.10 5.33 -18.41
C LEU A 468 -9.16 4.41 -19.02
N SER A 469 -9.00 3.10 -18.87
CA SER A 469 -9.98 2.12 -19.34
C SER A 469 -11.10 1.84 -18.34
N VAL A 470 -11.00 2.36 -17.11
CA VAL A 470 -11.93 2.07 -16.01
C VAL A 470 -12.96 3.17 -15.87
N TYR A 471 -12.55 4.44 -15.89
CA TYR A 471 -13.46 5.56 -15.67
C TYR A 471 -13.95 6.15 -17.00
N PRO A 472 -15.26 6.14 -17.29
CA PRO A 472 -15.80 6.74 -18.51
C PRO A 472 -15.43 8.21 -18.69
N ILE A 473 -15.20 8.95 -17.59
CA ILE A 473 -14.77 10.36 -17.62
C ILE A 473 -13.41 10.54 -18.30
N ALA A 474 -12.58 9.49 -18.39
CA ALA A 474 -11.31 9.52 -19.13
C ALA A 474 -11.49 9.76 -20.64
N ASN A 475 -12.69 9.51 -21.17
CA ASN A 475 -13.03 9.83 -22.57
C ASN A 475 -13.38 11.32 -22.78
N VAL A 476 -13.50 12.10 -21.69
CA VAL A 476 -13.77 13.54 -21.75
C VAL A 476 -12.44 14.28 -21.62
N THR A 477 -11.82 14.57 -22.77
CA THR A 477 -10.49 15.17 -22.83
C THR A 477 -10.51 16.69 -22.92
N THR A 478 -11.68 17.31 -23.04
CA THR A 478 -11.86 18.77 -23.10
C THR A 478 -13.07 19.24 -22.32
N ASN A 479 -12.99 20.43 -21.71
CA ASN A 479 -14.14 21.09 -21.09
C ASN A 479 -15.05 21.77 -22.14
N ALA A 480 -16.15 22.39 -21.68
CA ALA A 480 -17.10 23.10 -22.55
C ALA A 480 -16.50 24.27 -23.35
N ASN A 481 -15.35 24.81 -22.91
CA ASN A 481 -14.62 25.88 -23.58
C ASN A 481 -13.51 25.36 -24.51
N GLY A 482 -13.37 24.03 -24.65
CA GLY A 482 -12.33 23.39 -25.47
C GLY A 482 -10.96 23.27 -24.80
N SER A 483 -10.81 23.63 -23.52
CA SER A 483 -9.54 23.44 -22.79
C SER A 483 -9.31 21.96 -22.50
N ILE A 484 -8.06 21.49 -22.64
CA ILE A 484 -7.67 20.11 -22.37
C ILE A 484 -7.84 19.80 -20.87
N LEU A 485 -8.49 18.68 -20.56
CA LEU A 485 -8.64 18.17 -19.20
C LEU A 485 -7.51 17.19 -18.86
N GLY A 486 -7.15 17.15 -17.58
CA GLY A 486 -6.20 16.17 -17.05
C GLY A 486 -6.74 14.74 -17.08
N ILE A 487 -5.84 13.78 -16.89
CA ILE A 487 -6.21 12.36 -16.74
C ILE A 487 -6.95 12.19 -15.42
N PRO A 488 -8.13 11.52 -15.39
CA PRO A 488 -8.74 11.14 -14.13
C PRO A 488 -7.87 10.09 -13.44
N VAL A 489 -7.42 10.41 -12.23
CA VAL A 489 -6.75 9.47 -11.33
C VAL A 489 -7.72 9.19 -10.19
N GLY A 490 -7.90 7.93 -9.80
CA GLY A 490 -8.78 7.54 -8.71
C GLY A 490 -8.11 6.59 -7.74
N VAL A 491 -8.92 6.06 -6.82
CA VAL A 491 -8.54 4.95 -5.94
C VAL A 491 -9.12 3.68 -6.57
N ARG A 492 -8.28 2.65 -6.75
CA ARG A 492 -8.73 1.35 -7.27
C ARG A 492 -9.22 0.49 -6.11
N PHE A 493 -10.49 0.62 -5.77
CA PHE A 493 -11.17 -0.37 -4.93
C PHE A 493 -11.19 -1.71 -5.67
N SER A 494 -11.09 -2.83 -4.93
CA SER A 494 -11.18 -4.18 -5.50
C SER A 494 -12.42 -4.31 -6.38
N GLN A 495 -12.24 -4.77 -7.62
CA GLN A 495 -13.34 -5.31 -8.43
C GLN A 495 -13.33 -6.83 -8.33
#